data_AF-A0A538CSK1-F1
#
_entry.id   AF-A0A538CSK1-F1
#
_cell.length_a   1.000
_cell.length_b   1.000
_cell.length_c   1.000
_cell.angle_alpha   90.00
_cell.angle_beta   90.00
_cell.angle_gamma   90.00
#
_symmetry.space_group_name_H-M   'P 1'
#
loop_
_entity.id
_entity.type
_entity.pdbx_description
1 polymer ?
#
loop_
_entity_poly.entity_id
_entity_poly.type
_entity_poly.pdbx_seq_one_letter_code
_entity_poly.pdbx_strand_id
1 'polypeptide(L)'
;MSARIGLILTGLAFGIWEAVDIFWIEVPAMAAIFAALFLGCTLWFWRRDSVRAAVVLMLLFAFEAAAAPSLKHVMTVTKVADFTLALAGVAAAITVLVAEWRARRSGARGLAEAG
;
A
#
# COMPACT_ATOMS: atom_id res chain seq x y z
N MET A 1 14.23 0.38 -7.77
CA MET A 1 14.24 -0.93 -7.08
C MET A 1 13.83 -0.81 -5.61
N SER A 2 14.44 0.10 -4.84
CA SER A 2 14.14 0.27 -3.40
C SER A 2 12.69 0.65 -3.08
N ALA A 3 12.09 1.57 -3.84
CA ALA A 3 10.68 1.98 -3.66
C ALA A 3 9.68 0.82 -3.86
N ARG A 4 9.95 -0.04 -4.85
CA ARG A 4 9.13 -1.22 -5.16
C ARG A 4 9.16 -2.22 -4.01
N ILE A 5 10.35 -2.50 -3.47
CA ILE A 5 10.53 -3.38 -2.31
C ILE A 5 9.83 -2.78 -1.09
N GLY A 6 9.98 -1.48 -0.85
CA GLY A 6 9.29 -0.77 0.22
C GLY A 6 7.77 -0.97 0.16
N LEU A 7 7.16 -0.75 -1.02
CA LEU A 7 5.71 -0.91 -1.20
C LEU A 7 5.24 -2.35 -1.01
N ILE A 8 6.05 -3.33 -1.43
CA ILE A 8 5.75 -4.76 -1.21
C ILE A 8 5.82 -5.10 0.28
N LEU A 9 6.85 -4.62 0.99
CA LEU A 9 7.02 -4.89 2.41
C LEU A 9 5.91 -4.26 3.25
N THR A 10 5.52 -3.02 2.96
CA THR A 10 4.40 -2.37 3.65
C THR A 10 3.08 -3.06 3.35
N GLY A 11 2.86 -3.51 2.10
CA GLY A 11 1.65 -4.23 1.71
C GLY A 11 1.54 -5.61 2.35
N LEU A 12 2.65 -6.34 2.44
CA LEU A 12 2.72 -7.60 3.19
C LEU A 12 2.50 -7.39 4.68
N ALA A 13 3.13 -6.36 5.27
CA ALA A 13 2.97 -6.05 6.69
C ALA A 13 1.50 -5.80 7.04
N PHE A 14 0.78 -4.98 6.26
CA PHE A 14 -0.66 -4.77 6.46
C PHE A 14 -1.48 -6.03 6.22
N GLY A 15 -1.21 -6.76 5.14
CA GLY A 15 -1.94 -8.00 4.86
C GLY A 15 -1.82 -9.04 5.98
N ILE A 16 -0.64 -9.14 6.60
CA ILE A 16 -0.40 -10.01 7.76
C ILE A 16 -1.06 -9.43 9.01
N TRP A 17 -0.94 -8.13 9.23
CA TRP A 17 -1.55 -7.43 10.35
C TRP A 17 -3.06 -7.66 10.39
N GLU A 18 -3.75 -7.38 9.29
CA GLU A 18 -5.18 -7.61 9.11
C GLU A 18 -5.57 -9.08 9.31
N ALA A 19 -4.73 -10.01 8.84
CA ALA A 19 -4.97 -11.44 9.04
C ALA A 19 -4.88 -11.87 10.51
N VAL A 20 -4.01 -11.23 11.30
CA VAL A 20 -3.96 -11.43 12.76
C VAL A 20 -5.18 -10.79 13.41
N ASP A 21 -5.55 -9.60 12.97
CA ASP A 21 -6.67 -8.83 13.52
C ASP A 21 -8.01 -9.57 13.39
N ILE A 22 -8.19 -10.47 12.41
CA ILE A 22 -9.36 -11.38 12.32
C ILE A 22 -9.73 -12.03 13.67
N PHE A 23 -8.74 -12.33 14.53
CA PHE A 23 -8.96 -12.99 15.82
C PHE A 23 -9.28 -12.03 16.98
N TRP A 24 -9.13 -10.72 16.78
CA TRP A 24 -9.16 -9.73 17.86
C TRP A 24 -10.15 -8.57 17.63
N ILE A 25 -10.57 -8.29 16.39
CA ILE A 25 -11.53 -7.21 16.09
C ILE A 25 -12.99 -7.69 16.16
N GLU A 26 -13.89 -6.77 16.50
CA GLU A 26 -15.34 -7.00 16.58
C GLU A 26 -16.00 -7.45 15.26
N VAL A 27 -15.37 -7.13 14.12
CA VAL A 27 -15.86 -7.43 12.77
C VAL A 27 -14.79 -8.21 11.96
N PRO A 28 -14.57 -9.50 12.26
CA PRO A 28 -13.55 -10.33 11.60
C PRO A 28 -13.68 -10.40 10.07
N ALA A 29 -14.91 -10.29 9.56
CA ALA A 29 -15.19 -10.32 8.13
C ALA A 29 -14.56 -9.12 7.39
N MET A 30 -14.53 -7.94 8.01
CA MET A 30 -13.90 -6.76 7.40
C MET A 30 -12.38 -6.90 7.37
N ALA A 31 -11.78 -7.36 8.48
CA ALA A 31 -10.34 -7.65 8.53
C ALA A 31 -9.92 -8.67 7.47
N ALA A 32 -10.72 -9.73 7.27
CA ALA A 32 -10.46 -10.72 6.22
C ALA A 32 -10.50 -10.12 4.80
N ILE A 33 -11.42 -9.18 4.54
CA ILE A 33 -11.49 -8.47 3.26
C ILE A 33 -10.26 -7.58 3.06
N PHE A 34 -9.87 -6.79 4.06
CA PHE A 34 -8.68 -5.94 3.98
C PHE A 34 -7.39 -6.77 3.83
N ALA A 35 -7.24 -7.85 4.58
CA ALA A 35 -6.15 -8.80 4.42
C ALA A 35 -6.07 -9.33 2.99
N ALA A 36 -7.20 -9.79 2.43
CA ALA A 36 -7.26 -10.30 1.07
C ALA A 36 -6.93 -9.23 0.02
N LEU A 37 -7.40 -7.99 0.22
CA LEU A 37 -7.11 -6.87 -0.66
C LEU A 37 -5.63 -6.47 -0.62
N PHE A 38 -5.04 -6.31 0.57
CA PHE A 38 -3.62 -5.99 0.73
C PHE A 38 -2.74 -7.09 0.14
N LEU A 39 -2.96 -8.35 0.50
CA LEU A 39 -2.16 -9.47 -0.02
C LEU A 39 -2.36 -9.67 -1.53
N GLY A 40 -3.61 -9.60 -2.01
CA GLY A 40 -3.94 -9.75 -3.43
C GLY A 40 -3.33 -8.64 -4.28
N CYS A 41 -3.45 -7.38 -3.85
CA CYS A 41 -2.86 -6.25 -4.56
C CYS A 41 -1.34 -6.27 -4.49
N THR A 42 -0.77 -6.68 -3.36
CA THR A 42 0.69 -6.83 -3.21
C THR A 42 1.23 -7.93 -4.11
N LEU A 43 0.56 -9.08 -4.18
CA LEU A 43 0.90 -10.18 -5.09
C LEU A 43 0.76 -9.75 -6.55
N TRP A 44 -0.30 -9.02 -6.89
CA TRP A 44 -0.52 -8.48 -8.22
C TRP A 44 0.58 -7.49 -8.63
N PHE A 45 0.94 -6.57 -7.73
CA PHE A 45 2.04 -5.64 -7.93
C PHE A 45 3.39 -6.36 -8.06
N TRP A 46 3.65 -7.36 -7.23
CA TRP A 46 4.87 -8.16 -7.28
C TRP A 46 5.02 -8.93 -8.61
N ARG A 47 3.93 -9.53 -9.11
CA ARG A 47 3.96 -10.31 -10.37
C ARG A 47 3.99 -9.47 -11.64
N ARG A 48 3.26 -8.36 -11.68
CA ARG A 48 3.04 -7.60 -12.93
C ARG A 48 3.63 -6.20 -12.95
N ASP A 49 4.23 -5.76 -11.86
CA ASP A 49 4.78 -4.40 -11.68
C ASP A 49 3.80 -3.32 -12.14
N SER A 50 2.51 -3.54 -11.86
CA SER A 50 1.44 -2.73 -12.43
C SER A 50 1.24 -1.44 -11.62
N VAL A 51 1.33 -0.30 -12.30
CA VAL A 51 0.98 1.03 -11.75
C VAL A 51 -0.41 1.03 -11.13
N ARG A 52 -1.37 0.31 -11.72
CA ARG A 52 -2.74 0.20 -11.19
C ARG A 52 -2.75 -0.46 -9.81
N ALA A 53 -1.96 -1.53 -9.62
CA ALA A 53 -1.84 -2.19 -8.33
C ALA A 53 -1.21 -1.25 -7.28
N ALA A 54 -0.20 -0.46 -7.68
CA ALA A 54 0.38 0.56 -6.79
C ALA A 54 -0.61 1.65 -6.37
N VAL A 55 -1.49 2.10 -7.29
CA VAL A 55 -2.56 3.06 -6.96
C VAL A 55 -3.58 2.44 -5.99
N VAL A 56 -3.98 1.19 -6.22
CA VAL A 56 -4.93 0.51 -5.31
C VAL A 56 -4.31 0.34 -3.91
N LEU A 57 -3.05 -0.07 -3.82
CA LEU A 57 -2.33 -0.14 -2.55
C LEU A 57 -2.24 1.23 -1.87
N MET A 58 -1.96 2.30 -2.61
CA MET A 58 -1.94 3.66 -2.08
C MET A 58 -3.29 4.05 -1.46
N LEU A 59 -4.40 3.72 -2.13
CA LEU A 59 -5.75 4.00 -1.63
C LEU A 59 -6.06 3.19 -0.37
N LEU A 60 -5.67 1.91 -0.33
CA LEU A 60 -5.83 1.07 0.87
C LEU A 60 -5.04 1.66 2.05
N PHE A 61 -3.77 2.02 1.88
CA PHE A 61 -3.00 2.66 2.94
C PHE A 61 -3.59 4.02 3.35
N ALA A 62 -4.06 4.84 2.41
CA ALA A 62 -4.67 6.13 2.73
C ALA A 62 -5.97 5.95 3.55
N PHE A 63 -6.75 4.91 3.24
CA PHE A 63 -7.92 4.55 4.01
C PHE A 63 -7.55 4.15 5.44
N GLU A 64 -6.56 3.26 5.62
CA GLU A 64 -6.10 2.85 6.96
C GLU A 64 -5.56 4.02 7.76
N ALA A 65 -4.76 4.90 7.16
CA ALA A 65 -4.28 6.12 7.83
C ALA A 65 -5.43 7.04 8.29
N ALA A 66 -6.53 7.10 7.55
CA ALA A 66 -7.71 7.86 7.95
C ALA A 66 -8.56 7.14 9.00
N ALA A 67 -8.59 5.80 8.97
CA ALA A 67 -9.38 4.97 9.87
C ALA A 67 -8.71 4.78 11.24
N ALA A 68 -7.38 4.61 11.29
CA ALA A 68 -6.59 4.38 12.50
C ALA A 68 -6.94 5.29 13.70
N PRO A 69 -7.05 6.63 13.57
CA PRO A 69 -7.40 7.51 14.69
C PRO A 69 -8.85 7.40 15.15
N SER A 70 -9.76 6.87 14.30
CA SER A 70 -11.18 6.76 14.60
C SER A 70 -11.55 5.53 15.43
N LEU A 71 -10.64 4.55 15.52
CA LEU A 71 -10.83 3.33 16.31
C LEU A 71 -10.90 3.69 17.80
N LYS A 72 -12.00 3.34 18.50
CA LYS A 72 -12.20 3.73 19.90
C LYS A 72 -11.72 2.69 20.92
N HIS A 73 -11.73 1.41 20.56
CA HIS A 73 -11.48 0.29 21.48
C HIS A 73 -10.06 -0.28 21.42
N VAL A 74 -9.17 0.32 20.62
CA VAL A 74 -7.81 -0.17 20.40
C VAL A 74 -6.80 0.62 21.25
N MET A 75 -5.73 -0.04 21.71
CA MET A 75 -4.64 0.61 22.42
C MET A 75 -4.01 1.73 21.58
N THR A 76 -3.64 2.85 22.20
CA THR A 76 -3.04 4.01 21.51
C THR A 76 -1.78 3.64 20.72
N VAL A 77 -0.95 2.74 21.27
CA VAL A 77 0.28 2.28 20.61
C VAL A 77 -0.03 1.62 19.26
N THR A 78 -1.07 0.79 19.22
CA THR A 78 -1.52 0.11 18.01
C THR A 78 -2.00 1.09 16.95
N LYS A 79 -2.79 2.10 17.33
CA LYS A 79 -3.25 3.15 16.40
C LYS A 79 -2.09 3.93 15.79
N VAL A 80 -1.07 4.23 16.59
CA VAL A 80 0.13 4.94 16.12
C VAL A 80 0.95 4.05 15.19
N ALA A 81 1.12 2.77 15.53
CA ALA A 81 1.82 1.80 14.68
C ALA A 81 1.12 1.65 13.32
N ASP A 82 -0.20 1.48 13.34
CA ASP A 82 -1.06 1.36 12.16
C ASP A 82 -0.96 2.62 11.28
N PHE A 83 -1.21 3.79 11.88
CA PHE A 83 -1.10 5.07 11.19
C PHE A 83 0.28 5.32 10.56
N THR A 84 1.36 5.04 11.29
CA THR A 84 2.73 5.26 10.79
C THR A 84 3.09 4.29 9.68
N LEU A 85 2.68 3.03 9.78
CA LEU A 85 2.85 2.03 8.73
C LEU A 85 2.06 2.41 7.48
N ALA A 86 0.83 2.90 7.65
CA ALA A 86 -0.02 3.36 6.55
C ALA A 86 0.63 4.54 5.82
N LEU A 87 1.14 5.53 6.55
CA LEU A 87 1.88 6.64 5.95
C LEU A 87 3.15 6.18 5.21
N ALA A 88 3.89 5.21 5.75
CA ALA A 88 5.03 4.64 5.06
C ALA A 88 4.62 3.95 3.75
N GLY A 89 3.50 3.23 3.75
CA GLY A 89 2.91 2.62 2.55
C GLY A 89 2.48 3.65 1.50
N VAL A 90 1.82 4.73 1.90
CA VAL A 90 1.47 5.86 1.02
C VAL A 90 2.73 6.48 0.41
N ALA A 91 3.73 6.78 1.23
CA ALA A 91 4.99 7.36 0.76
C ALA A 91 5.70 6.43 -0.25
N ALA A 92 5.75 5.12 0.04
CA ALA A 92 6.32 4.13 -0.87
C ALA A 92 5.54 4.09 -2.20
N ALA A 93 4.22 4.11 -2.17
CA ALA A 93 3.40 4.13 -3.38
C ALA A 93 3.65 5.39 -4.22
N ILE A 94 3.69 6.57 -3.59
CA ILE A 94 4.02 7.83 -4.27
C ILE A 94 5.38 7.74 -4.96
N THR A 95 6.41 7.21 -4.27
CA THR A 95 7.74 7.08 -4.89
C THR A 95 7.76 6.15 -6.10
N VAL A 96 6.97 5.06 -6.08
CA VAL A 96 6.79 4.17 -7.24
C VAL A 96 6.11 4.92 -8.39
N LEU A 97 5.02 5.64 -8.13
CA LEU A 97 4.29 6.39 -9.16
C LEU A 97 5.14 7.50 -9.79
N VAL A 98 5.91 8.22 -8.97
CA VAL A 98 6.83 9.26 -9.44
C VAL A 98 7.95 8.66 -10.30
N ALA A 99 8.51 7.52 -9.89
CA ALA A 99 9.56 6.84 -10.66
C ALA A 99 9.05 6.40 -12.03
N GLU A 100 7.87 5.81 -12.09
CA GLU A 100 7.23 5.39 -13.34
C GLU A 100 6.92 6.58 -14.27
N TRP A 101 6.38 7.66 -13.71
CA TRP A 101 6.06 8.85 -14.49
C TRP A 101 7.31 9.50 -15.09
N ARG A 102 8.41 9.53 -14.32
CA ARG A 102 9.73 9.99 -14.82
C ARG A 102 10.23 9.10 -15.96
N ALA A 103 10.14 7.78 -15.82
CA ALA A 103 10.55 6.84 -16.87
C ALA A 103 9.78 7.06 -18.18
N ARG A 104 8.46 7.25 -18.11
CA ARG A 104 7.61 7.54 -19.29
C ARG A 104 7.97 8.86 -19.98
N ARG A 105 8.25 9.91 -19.21
CA ARG A 105 8.66 11.21 -19.77
C ARG A 105 10.01 11.15 -20.48
N SER A 106 10.98 10.44 -19.92
CA SER A 106 12.29 10.26 -20.55
C SER A 106 12.17 9.46 -21.86
N GLY A 107 11.36 8.42 -21.89
CA GLY A 107 11.10 7.65 -23.12
C GLY A 107 10.39 8.46 -24.20
N ALA A 108 9.41 9.28 -23.83
CA ALA A 108 8.70 10.16 -24.78
C ALA A 108 9.61 11.23 -25.39
N ARG A 109 10.58 11.77 -24.63
CA ARG A 109 11.58 12.71 -25.14
C ARG A 109 12.55 12.04 -26.11
N GLY A 110 13.04 10.84 -25.80
CA GLY A 110 13.96 10.11 -26.69
C GLY A 110 13.35 9.76 -28.05
N LEU A 111 12.03 9.50 -28.10
CA LEU A 111 11.31 9.28 -29.36
C LEU A 111 11.11 10.57 -30.17
N ALA A 112 11.00 11.72 -29.50
CA ALA A 112 10.86 13.02 -30.16
C ALA A 112 12.18 13.56 -30.73
N GLU A 113 13.32 13.14 -30.18
CA GLU A 113 14.67 13.50 -30.69
C GLU A 113 15.15 12.57 -31.82
N ALA A 114 14.50 11.41 -32.02
CA ALA A 114 14.89 10.39 -32.99
C ALA A 114 14.09 10.41 -34.31
N GLY A 115 13.12 11.32 -34.47
CA GLY A 115 12.31 11.50 -35.69
C GLY A 115 12.57 12.85 -36.32
#